data_AF-A0A9P7JYX6-F1
#
_entry.id   AF-A0A9P7JYX6-F1
#
_cell.length_a   1.000
_cell.length_b   1.000
_cell.length_c   1.000
_cell.angle_alpha   90.00
_cell.angle_beta   90.00
_cell.angle_gamma   90.00
#
_symmetry.space_group_name_H-M   'P 1'
#
loop_
_entity.id
_entity.type
_entity.pdbx_description
1 polymer ?
#
loop_
_entity_poly.entity_id
_entity_poly.type
_entity_poly.pdbx_seq_one_letter_code
_entity_poly.pdbx_strand_id
1 'polypeptide(L)'
;MNNDIPPTLHRRRVTLELTERLCSQKHVQDGINDLLKFSHLRDSEFQCYGRKIIALTEVARSTLTRMGVKLYLFITCSQTLLPLKSAYFKMLILIRHHKHAFPLELDDRINRLLLPLYTHLAIRYGGVDTARTQLGIKELLVAPNAPAAGKMTCPPAATILSVPKPNTAEAMPPPDSFVKKRARINRLGEFIKQQSTRESHARKHLVPKQYPAGDPGDNEEPSCPRRVFTRTNAQYFGIFCTGKQPVASARTVCID
;
A
#
# COMPACT_ATOMS: atom_id res chain seq x y z
N MET A 1 -1.94 -37.42 -16.91
CA MET A 1 -2.61 -36.11 -17.00
C MET A 1 -3.35 -35.89 -15.69
N ASN A 2 -2.68 -35.27 -14.71
CA ASN A 2 -3.31 -34.95 -13.43
C ASN A 2 -4.23 -33.76 -13.64
N ASN A 3 -5.53 -34.01 -13.55
CA ASN A 3 -6.54 -32.97 -13.46
C ASN A 3 -6.44 -32.35 -12.05
N ASP A 4 -5.45 -31.49 -11.86
CA ASP A 4 -5.42 -30.55 -10.74
C ASP A 4 -6.49 -29.50 -11.02
N ILE A 5 -7.74 -29.87 -10.73
CA ILE A 5 -8.86 -28.95 -10.69
C ILE A 5 -8.44 -27.85 -9.69
N PRO A 6 -8.23 -26.59 -10.13
CA PRO A 6 -7.83 -25.55 -9.21
C PRO A 6 -8.89 -25.47 -8.12
N PRO A 7 -8.50 -25.40 -6.84
CA PRO A 7 -9.46 -25.42 -5.77
C PRO A 7 -10.33 -24.19 -5.93
N THR A 8 -11.61 -24.41 -6.23
CA THR A 8 -12.54 -23.32 -6.44
C THR A 8 -12.53 -22.49 -5.16
N LEU A 9 -12.02 -21.24 -5.25
CA LEU A 9 -12.02 -20.27 -4.13
C LEU A 9 -13.44 -20.04 -3.57
N HIS A 10 -14.46 -20.61 -4.21
CA HIS A 10 -15.80 -20.76 -3.71
C HIS A 10 -15.86 -21.46 -2.34
N ARG A 11 -15.11 -22.55 -2.14
CA ARG A 11 -15.21 -23.34 -0.90
C ARG A 11 -14.56 -22.59 0.26
N ARG A 12 -15.36 -22.22 1.26
CA ARG A 12 -14.90 -21.53 2.48
C ARG A 12 -13.70 -22.22 3.14
N ARG A 13 -13.69 -23.57 3.17
CA ARG A 13 -12.59 -24.37 3.72
C ARG A 13 -11.25 -24.06 3.03
N VAL A 14 -11.22 -24.02 1.70
CA VAL A 14 -10.00 -23.71 0.93
C VAL A 14 -9.50 -22.30 1.26
N THR A 15 -10.40 -21.31 1.32
CA THR A 15 -10.01 -19.94 1.66
C THR A 15 -9.41 -19.87 3.07
N LEU A 16 -9.96 -20.60 4.03
CA LEU A 16 -9.45 -20.65 5.41
C LEU A 16 -8.06 -21.31 5.48
N GLU A 17 -7.89 -22.48 4.87
CA GLU A 17 -6.60 -23.18 4.82
C GLU A 17 -5.51 -22.33 4.14
N LEU A 18 -5.88 -21.62 3.07
CA LEU A 18 -4.97 -20.71 2.39
C LEU A 18 -4.63 -19.49 3.26
N THR A 19 -5.62 -18.94 3.97
CA THR A 19 -5.39 -17.83 4.91
C THR A 19 -4.46 -18.26 6.05
N GLU A 20 -4.66 -19.45 6.62
CA GLU A 20 -3.81 -20.01 7.67
C GLU A 20 -2.36 -20.15 7.20
N ARG A 21 -2.15 -20.70 6.00
CA ARG A 21 -0.81 -20.81 5.41
C ARG A 21 -0.18 -19.44 5.14
N LEU A 22 -0.94 -18.48 4.63
CA LEU A 22 -0.46 -17.10 4.41
C LEU A 22 -0.15 -16.34 5.72
N CYS A 23 -0.79 -16.69 6.83
CA CYS A 23 -0.50 -16.15 8.15
C CYS A 23 0.73 -16.79 8.81
N SER A 24 1.08 -18.01 8.41
CA SER A 24 2.20 -18.78 8.96
C SER A 24 3.52 -18.41 8.29
N GLN A 25 4.51 -18.02 9.08
CA GLN A 25 5.88 -17.75 8.59
C GLN A 25 6.49 -18.95 7.87
N LYS A 26 6.16 -20.19 8.28
CA LYS A 26 6.72 -21.41 7.69
C LYS A 26 6.08 -21.77 6.34
N HIS A 27 4.82 -21.40 6.14
CA HIS A 27 4.02 -21.83 4.99
C HIS A 27 3.58 -20.69 4.07
N VAL A 28 3.97 -19.44 4.37
CA VAL A 28 3.57 -18.28 3.57
C VAL A 28 4.06 -18.39 2.12
N GLN A 29 5.22 -19.01 1.89
CA GLN A 29 5.70 -19.26 0.53
C GLN A 29 4.75 -20.18 -0.24
N ASP A 30 4.36 -21.30 0.38
CA ASP A 30 3.46 -22.27 -0.21
C ASP A 30 2.07 -21.66 -0.46
N GLY A 31 1.59 -20.85 0.49
CA GLY A 31 0.33 -20.12 0.34
C GLY A 31 0.37 -19.11 -0.83
N ILE A 32 1.47 -18.39 -1.02
CA ILE A 32 1.63 -17.48 -2.17
C ILE A 32 1.71 -18.28 -3.47
N ASN A 33 2.46 -19.38 -3.51
CA ASN A 33 2.56 -20.23 -4.69
C ASN A 33 1.21 -20.85 -5.07
N ASP A 34 0.41 -21.25 -4.09
CA ASP A 34 -0.95 -21.70 -4.34
C ASP A 34 -1.85 -20.59 -4.88
N LEU A 35 -1.68 -19.35 -4.43
CA LEU A 35 -2.38 -18.22 -5.02
C LEU A 35 -1.93 -17.96 -6.47
N LEU A 36 -0.65 -18.18 -6.78
CA LEU A 36 -0.12 -18.03 -8.15
C LEU A 36 -0.66 -19.09 -9.11
N LYS A 37 -1.12 -20.24 -8.64
CA LYS A 37 -1.83 -21.24 -9.47
C LYS A 37 -3.10 -20.67 -10.10
N PHE A 38 -3.67 -19.59 -9.54
CA PHE A 38 -4.80 -18.87 -10.10
C PHE A 38 -4.44 -17.96 -11.30
N SER A 39 -3.18 -17.93 -11.74
CA SER A 39 -2.77 -17.20 -12.95
C SER A 39 -3.44 -17.67 -14.24
N HIS A 40 -3.92 -18.91 -14.25
CA HIS A 40 -4.63 -19.50 -15.40
C HIS A 40 -6.15 -19.33 -15.32
N LEU A 41 -6.66 -18.64 -14.30
CA LEU A 41 -8.10 -18.36 -14.19
C LEU A 41 -8.55 -17.44 -15.31
N ARG A 42 -9.80 -17.59 -15.72
CA ARG A 42 -10.44 -16.70 -16.69
C ARG A 42 -10.79 -15.37 -16.01
N ASP A 43 -10.86 -14.30 -16.80
CA ASP A 43 -11.23 -12.96 -16.31
C ASP A 43 -12.59 -12.95 -15.56
N SER A 44 -13.55 -13.79 -15.94
CA SER A 44 -14.83 -13.93 -15.22
C SER A 44 -14.67 -14.46 -13.80
N GLU A 45 -13.65 -15.27 -13.54
CA GLU A 45 -13.37 -15.79 -12.20
C GLU A 45 -12.72 -14.71 -11.32
N PHE A 46 -11.93 -13.81 -11.90
CA PHE A 46 -11.43 -12.62 -11.20
C PHE A 46 -12.56 -11.67 -10.79
N GLN A 47 -13.66 -11.60 -11.56
CA GLN A 47 -14.85 -10.87 -11.12
C GLN A 47 -15.49 -11.52 -9.89
N CYS A 48 -15.71 -12.84 -9.93
CA CYS A 48 -16.36 -13.59 -8.84
C CYS A 48 -15.51 -13.65 -7.56
N TYR A 49 -14.20 -13.87 -7.68
CA TYR A 49 -13.30 -14.12 -6.56
C TYR A 49 -12.39 -12.95 -6.22
N GLY A 50 -12.48 -11.84 -6.97
CA GLY A 50 -11.56 -10.71 -6.83
C GLY A 50 -11.43 -10.21 -5.40
N ARG A 51 -12.55 -10.09 -4.67
CA ARG A 51 -12.56 -9.66 -3.26
C ARG A 51 -11.72 -10.58 -2.37
N LYS A 52 -11.79 -11.90 -2.61
CA LYS A 52 -11.02 -12.90 -1.84
C LYS A 52 -9.55 -12.88 -2.22
N ILE A 53 -9.24 -12.83 -3.51
CA ILE A 53 -7.86 -12.77 -4.00
C ILE A 53 -7.15 -11.55 -3.40
N ILE A 54 -7.76 -10.35 -3.50
CA ILE A 54 -7.18 -9.12 -2.95
C ILE A 54 -7.00 -9.22 -1.42
N ALA A 55 -7.99 -9.74 -0.69
CA ALA A 55 -7.87 -9.93 0.75
C ALA A 55 -6.72 -10.88 1.13
N LEU A 56 -6.56 -12.00 0.42
CA LEU A 56 -5.46 -12.95 0.63
C LEU A 56 -4.10 -12.32 0.31
N THR A 57 -4.01 -11.53 -0.77
CA THR A 57 -2.79 -10.79 -1.12
C THR A 57 -2.42 -9.76 -0.05
N GLU A 58 -3.41 -9.10 0.57
CA GLU A 58 -3.21 -8.17 1.70
C GLU A 58 -2.75 -8.90 2.98
N VAL A 59 -3.27 -10.09 3.25
CA VAL A 59 -2.78 -10.97 4.33
C VAL A 59 -1.32 -11.33 4.09
N ALA A 60 -0.98 -11.79 2.88
CA ALA A 60 0.39 -12.13 2.51
C ALA A 60 1.34 -10.92 2.68
N ARG A 61 0.94 -9.72 2.23
CA ARG A 61 1.68 -8.47 2.45
C ARG A 61 1.96 -8.23 3.93
N SER A 62 0.93 -8.36 4.76
CA SER A 62 1.03 -8.09 6.20
C SER A 62 1.97 -9.08 6.89
N THR A 63 1.88 -10.37 6.54
CA THR A 63 2.79 -11.40 7.06
C THR A 63 4.24 -11.14 6.64
N LEU A 64 4.49 -10.86 5.36
CA LEU A 64 5.85 -10.56 4.88
C LEU A 64 6.44 -9.31 5.54
N THR A 65 5.62 -8.28 5.74
CA THR A 65 6.04 -7.06 6.45
C THR A 65 6.40 -7.35 7.90
N ARG A 66 5.59 -8.19 8.61
CA ARG A 66 5.89 -8.65 9.96
C ARG A 66 7.18 -9.47 10.06
N MET A 67 7.53 -10.21 9.00
CA MET A 67 8.80 -10.92 8.89
C MET A 67 9.99 -9.99 8.57
N GLY A 68 9.78 -8.67 8.50
CA GLY A 68 10.83 -7.70 8.18
C GLY A 68 11.13 -7.59 6.69
N VAL A 69 10.32 -8.20 5.81
CA VAL A 69 10.51 -8.08 4.35
C VAL A 69 10.02 -6.71 3.89
N LYS A 70 10.96 -5.87 3.43
CA LYS A 70 10.63 -4.58 2.81
C LYS A 70 10.16 -4.79 1.37
N LEU A 71 8.86 -4.64 1.15
CA LEU A 71 8.17 -4.88 -0.12
C LEU A 71 8.27 -3.70 -1.09
N TYR A 72 9.48 -3.22 -1.35
CA TYR A 72 9.76 -2.22 -2.38
C TYR A 72 10.75 -2.80 -3.38
N LEU A 73 10.56 -2.52 -4.68
CA LEU A 73 11.42 -3.06 -5.74
C LEU A 73 12.90 -2.70 -5.54
N PHE A 74 13.18 -1.49 -5.07
CA PHE A 74 14.53 -0.94 -4.98
C PHE A 74 15.30 -1.33 -3.71
N ILE A 75 14.65 -1.99 -2.76
CA ILE A 75 15.27 -2.37 -1.49
C ILE A 75 15.86 -3.78 -1.64
N THR A 76 17.15 -3.92 -1.37
CA THR A 76 17.81 -5.24 -1.31
C THR A 76 17.20 -6.09 -0.20
N CYS A 77 17.07 -7.39 -0.44
CA CYS A 77 16.52 -8.35 0.50
C CYS A 77 17.58 -9.40 0.83
N SER A 78 17.55 -9.94 2.05
CA SER A 78 18.41 -11.07 2.42
C SER A 78 18.13 -12.25 1.50
N GLN A 79 19.18 -13.03 1.16
CA GLN A 79 19.09 -14.19 0.28
C GLN A 79 18.05 -15.22 0.75
N THR A 80 17.85 -15.34 2.06
CA THR A 80 16.88 -16.26 2.67
C THR A 80 15.42 -15.81 2.47
N LEU A 81 15.18 -14.50 2.35
CA LEU A 81 13.85 -13.92 2.19
C LEU A 81 13.54 -13.52 0.74
N LEU A 82 14.54 -13.59 -0.14
CA LEU A 82 14.42 -13.26 -1.55
C LEU A 82 13.35 -14.11 -2.28
N PRO A 83 13.22 -15.44 -2.06
CA PRO A 83 12.19 -16.24 -2.71
C PRO A 83 10.78 -15.77 -2.35
N LEU A 84 10.55 -15.42 -1.08
CA LEU A 84 9.27 -14.89 -0.59
C LEU A 84 8.93 -13.55 -1.25
N LYS A 85 9.92 -12.65 -1.31
CA LYS A 85 9.76 -11.36 -1.97
C LYS A 85 9.46 -11.56 -3.47
N SER A 86 10.22 -12.40 -4.16
CA SER A 86 9.99 -12.71 -5.59
C SER A 86 8.58 -13.25 -5.82
N ALA A 87 8.15 -14.25 -5.06
CA ALA A 87 6.82 -14.84 -5.18
C ALA A 87 5.71 -13.79 -4.96
N TYR A 88 5.85 -12.92 -3.96
CA TYR A 88 4.93 -11.82 -3.71
C TYR A 88 4.85 -10.84 -4.89
N PHE A 89 5.99 -10.46 -5.47
CA PHE A 89 6.02 -9.56 -6.62
C PHE A 89 5.42 -10.19 -7.88
N LYS A 90 5.61 -11.50 -8.10
CA LYS A 90 4.92 -12.25 -9.17
C LYS A 90 3.40 -12.19 -8.99
N MET A 91 2.92 -12.32 -7.75
CA MET A 91 1.49 -12.22 -7.44
C MET A 91 0.93 -10.81 -7.69
N LEU A 92 1.70 -9.75 -7.39
CA LEU A 92 1.29 -8.39 -7.75
C LEU A 92 1.23 -8.18 -9.28
N ILE A 93 2.15 -8.78 -10.03
CA ILE A 93 2.16 -8.69 -11.49
C ILE A 93 0.94 -9.41 -12.09
N LEU A 94 0.56 -10.57 -11.55
CA LEU A 94 -0.68 -11.26 -11.91
C LEU A 94 -1.90 -10.36 -11.72
N ILE A 95 -2.02 -9.72 -10.55
CA ILE A 95 -3.13 -8.78 -10.28
C ILE A 95 -3.11 -7.61 -11.25
N ARG A 96 -1.93 -7.10 -11.61
CA ARG A 96 -1.79 -6.02 -12.60
C ARG A 96 -2.28 -6.46 -13.99
N HIS A 97 -1.94 -7.68 -14.43
CA HIS A 97 -2.35 -8.19 -15.74
C HIS A 97 -3.85 -8.36 -15.87
N HIS A 98 -4.52 -8.83 -14.81
CA HIS A 98 -5.96 -9.01 -14.78
C HIS A 98 -6.70 -7.82 -14.16
N LYS A 99 -6.07 -6.66 -14.05
CA LYS A 99 -6.65 -5.49 -13.36
C LYS A 99 -8.04 -5.14 -13.88
N HIS A 100 -8.23 -5.20 -15.21
CA HIS A 100 -9.50 -4.90 -15.88
C HIS A 100 -10.61 -5.92 -15.57
N ALA A 101 -10.26 -7.10 -15.09
CA ALA A 101 -11.19 -8.17 -14.76
C ALA A 101 -11.68 -8.11 -13.30
N PHE A 102 -11.12 -7.26 -12.44
CA PHE A 102 -11.61 -7.10 -11.08
C PHE A 102 -12.85 -6.19 -11.02
N PRO A 103 -13.75 -6.38 -10.03
CA PRO A 103 -14.84 -5.43 -9.78
C PRO A 103 -14.32 -4.02 -9.51
N LEU A 104 -15.02 -3.01 -10.04
CA LEU A 104 -14.63 -1.59 -9.93
C LEU A 104 -14.50 -1.12 -8.47
N GLU A 105 -15.29 -1.67 -7.55
CA GLU A 105 -15.19 -1.34 -6.12
C GLU A 105 -13.82 -1.66 -5.49
N LEU A 106 -13.01 -2.49 -6.16
CA LEU A 106 -11.69 -2.87 -5.69
C LEU A 106 -10.57 -2.00 -6.27
N ASP A 107 -10.84 -1.10 -7.22
CA ASP A 107 -9.77 -0.39 -7.95
C ASP A 107 -8.84 0.39 -7.01
N ASP A 108 -9.39 1.11 -6.03
CA ASP A 108 -8.60 1.85 -5.03
C ASP A 108 -7.74 0.92 -4.15
N ARG A 109 -8.24 -0.27 -3.83
CA ARG A 109 -7.47 -1.27 -3.08
C ARG A 109 -6.36 -1.85 -3.94
N ILE A 110 -6.67 -2.18 -5.20
CA ILE A 110 -5.70 -2.70 -6.17
C ILE A 110 -4.61 -1.66 -6.44
N ASN A 111 -4.94 -0.40 -6.68
CA ASN A 111 -3.96 0.66 -6.92
C ASN A 111 -3.00 0.83 -5.73
N ARG A 112 -3.50 0.80 -4.48
CA ARG A 112 -2.67 0.79 -3.27
C ARG A 112 -1.83 -0.50 -3.14
N LEU A 113 -2.35 -1.62 -3.61
CA LEU A 113 -1.65 -2.89 -3.61
C LEU A 113 -0.52 -2.92 -4.65
N LEU A 114 -0.71 -2.29 -5.79
CA LEU A 114 0.27 -2.25 -6.88
C LEU A 114 1.29 -1.11 -6.72
N LEU A 115 1.13 -0.20 -5.75
CA LEU A 115 2.06 0.90 -5.50
C LEU A 115 3.55 0.46 -5.44
N PRO A 116 3.92 -0.64 -4.75
CA PRO A 116 5.28 -1.17 -4.79
C PRO A 116 5.87 -1.48 -6.17
N LEU A 117 5.02 -1.76 -7.17
CA LEU A 117 5.45 -2.01 -8.55
C LEU A 117 5.70 -0.70 -9.31
N TYR A 118 4.93 0.35 -9.01
CA TYR A 118 4.99 1.64 -9.68
C TYR A 118 6.04 2.59 -9.11
N THR A 119 6.62 2.30 -7.94
CA THR A 119 7.75 3.07 -7.44
C THR A 119 8.99 2.81 -8.30
N HIS A 120 9.18 3.65 -9.32
CA HIS A 120 10.28 3.59 -10.29
C HIS A 120 11.63 4.09 -9.75
N LEU A 121 11.86 4.03 -8.44
CA LEU A 121 13.15 4.40 -7.85
C LEU A 121 14.20 3.33 -8.15
N ALA A 122 14.61 3.20 -9.42
CA ALA A 122 15.67 2.29 -9.82
C ALA A 122 17.02 2.95 -9.51
N ILE A 123 17.64 2.53 -8.41
CA ILE A 123 19.05 2.85 -8.16
C ILE A 123 19.87 2.00 -9.12
N ARG A 124 20.23 2.57 -10.27
CA ARG A 124 21.07 1.91 -11.27
C ARG A 124 22.53 1.96 -10.81
N TYR A 125 23.00 0.92 -10.13
CA TYR A 125 24.44 0.72 -9.95
C TYR A 125 24.99 0.01 -11.21
N GLY A 126 25.89 0.67 -11.95
CA GLY A 126 26.53 0.10 -13.13
C GLY A 126 25.61 -0.11 -14.36
N GLY A 127 24.50 0.62 -14.46
CA GLY A 127 23.60 0.58 -15.63
C GLY A 127 22.69 -0.65 -15.74
N VAL A 128 22.83 -1.64 -14.84
CA VAL A 128 22.01 -2.86 -14.83
C VAL A 128 20.93 -2.77 -13.75
N ASP A 129 19.68 -3.06 -14.10
CA ASP A 129 18.54 -3.12 -13.17
C ASP A 129 18.59 -4.43 -12.35
N THR A 130 19.52 -4.46 -11.39
CA THR A 130 19.86 -5.65 -10.59
C THR A 130 18.68 -6.15 -9.77
N ALA A 131 17.89 -5.25 -9.17
CA ALA A 131 16.80 -5.64 -8.29
C ALA A 131 15.66 -6.36 -9.02
N ARG A 132 15.27 -5.90 -10.21
CA ARG A 132 14.24 -6.57 -11.03
C ARG A 132 14.72 -7.91 -11.59
N THR A 133 16.00 -7.99 -11.90
CA THR A 133 16.64 -9.22 -12.39
C THR A 133 16.72 -10.26 -11.27
N GLN A 134 17.15 -9.87 -10.06
CA GLN A 134 17.19 -10.75 -8.88
C GLN A 134 15.80 -11.28 -8.49
N LEU A 135 14.76 -10.48 -8.66
CA LEU A 135 13.39 -10.90 -8.39
C LEU A 135 12.80 -11.80 -9.50
N GLY A 136 13.47 -11.93 -10.65
CA GLY A 136 12.97 -12.70 -11.79
C GLY A 136 11.69 -12.12 -12.40
N ILE A 137 11.50 -10.81 -12.29
CA ILE A 137 10.28 -10.11 -12.75
C ILE A 137 10.53 -9.18 -13.94
N LYS A 138 11.79 -9.08 -14.39
CA LYS A 138 12.18 -8.18 -15.48
C LYS A 138 11.37 -8.44 -16.76
N GLU A 139 11.21 -9.70 -17.12
CA GLU A 139 10.45 -10.13 -18.30
C GLU A 139 8.94 -9.93 -18.14
N LEU A 140 8.42 -10.14 -16.92
CA LEU A 140 7.00 -10.03 -16.61
C LEU A 140 6.49 -8.58 -16.58
N LEU A 141 7.38 -7.59 -16.44
CA LEU A 141 7.02 -6.18 -16.47
C LEU A 141 7.00 -5.59 -17.88
N VAL A 142 7.52 -6.31 -18.87
CA VAL A 142 7.44 -5.90 -20.28
C VAL A 142 5.99 -6.11 -20.72
N ALA A 143 5.32 -5.02 -21.07
CA ALA A 143 3.98 -5.10 -21.61
C ALA A 143 3.99 -6.00 -22.86
N PRO A 144 3.03 -6.94 -23.02
CA PRO A 144 2.94 -7.80 -24.22
C PRO A 144 2.87 -7.03 -25.54
N ASN A 145 2.54 -5.74 -25.49
CA ASN A 145 2.26 -4.90 -26.65
C ASN A 145 3.29 -3.78 -26.87
N ALA A 146 4.48 -3.84 -26.27
CA ALA A 146 5.56 -2.97 -26.73
C ALA A 146 6.14 -3.59 -28.02
N PRO A 147 5.91 -3.00 -29.20
CA PRO A 147 6.57 -3.50 -30.41
C PRO A 147 8.06 -3.43 -30.14
N ALA A 148 8.73 -4.58 -30.31
CA ALA A 148 10.18 -4.63 -30.36
C ALA A 148 10.60 -3.53 -31.32
N ALA A 149 11.27 -2.49 -30.79
CA ALA A 149 11.89 -1.48 -31.62
C ALA A 149 12.85 -2.24 -32.52
N GLY A 150 12.38 -2.53 -33.74
CA GLY A 150 13.18 -3.09 -34.80
C GLY A 150 14.39 -2.19 -34.89
N LYS A 151 15.57 -2.81 -34.89
CA LYS A 151 16.83 -2.16 -35.19
C LYS A 151 16.65 -1.47 -36.53
N MET A 152 16.32 -0.18 -36.49
CA MET A 152 16.16 0.64 -37.68
C MET A 152 17.57 1.01 -38.11
N THR A 153 18.16 0.14 -38.94
CA THR A 153 19.38 0.40 -39.66
C THR A 153 19.15 1.67 -40.48
N CYS A 154 19.79 2.77 -40.08
CA CYS A 154 19.79 4.00 -40.86
C CYS A 154 20.57 3.77 -42.16
N PRO A 155 20.01 4.07 -43.35
CA PRO A 155 20.83 4.23 -44.56
C PRO A 155 21.57 5.59 -44.50
N PRO A 156 22.76 5.71 -45.11
CA PRO A 156 23.52 6.94 -45.10
C PRO A 156 23.07 7.91 -46.22
N ALA A 157 23.04 9.19 -45.83
CA ALA A 157 23.31 10.41 -46.63
C ALA A 157 22.44 10.74 -47.86
N ALA A 158 21.74 11.88 -47.78
CA ALA A 158 21.84 12.97 -48.76
C ALA A 158 21.32 14.31 -48.19
N THR A 159 22.26 15.25 -47.98
CA THR A 159 22.28 16.63 -48.52
C THR A 159 21.12 17.61 -48.25
N ILE A 160 21.44 18.58 -47.37
CA ILE A 160 21.16 20.04 -47.40
C ILE A 160 19.71 20.52 -47.24
N LEU A 161 19.44 21.18 -46.10
CA LEU A 161 18.86 22.54 -46.08
C LEU A 161 19.19 23.24 -44.76
N SER A 162 19.89 24.35 -44.90
CA SER A 162 20.37 25.25 -43.86
C SER A 162 19.23 25.92 -43.11
N VAL A 163 19.20 25.82 -41.78
CA VAL A 163 18.33 26.63 -40.89
C VAL A 163 19.18 27.10 -39.70
N PRO A 164 19.05 28.37 -39.27
CA PRO A 164 20.10 29.08 -38.56
C PRO A 164 20.21 28.70 -37.08
N LYS A 165 21.47 28.79 -36.63
CA LYS A 165 22.00 28.67 -35.28
C LYS A 165 21.17 29.49 -34.26
N PRO A 166 20.57 28.89 -33.22
CA PRO A 166 20.10 29.65 -32.07
C PRO A 166 21.32 30.09 -31.26
N ASN A 167 21.50 31.40 -31.15
CA ASN A 167 22.50 32.01 -30.29
C ASN A 167 22.26 31.60 -28.83
N THR A 168 23.21 30.85 -28.28
CA THR A 168 23.44 30.71 -26.84
C THR A 168 23.94 32.05 -26.30
N ALA A 169 23.01 32.96 -26.00
CA ALA A 169 23.24 34.14 -25.19
C ALA A 169 21.88 34.63 -24.66
N GLU A 170 21.10 33.72 -24.07
CA GLU A 170 19.90 34.13 -23.32
C GLU A 170 20.10 33.75 -21.86
N ALA A 171 20.35 34.83 -21.12
CA ALA A 171 20.66 34.91 -19.71
C ALA A 171 19.72 34.08 -18.84
N MET A 172 20.28 33.49 -17.79
CA MET A 172 19.47 33.03 -16.67
C MET A 172 18.59 34.20 -16.18
N PRO A 173 17.28 34.02 -16.01
CA PRO A 173 16.45 35.05 -15.41
C PRO A 173 16.91 35.30 -13.96
N PRO A 174 17.02 36.56 -13.52
CA PRO A 174 17.43 36.89 -12.17
C PRO A 174 16.48 36.29 -11.12
N PRO A 175 16.99 35.92 -9.93
CA PRO A 175 16.26 35.18 -8.89
C PRO A 175 15.02 35.90 -8.30
N ASP A 176 14.73 37.13 -8.71
CA ASP A 176 13.66 37.96 -8.14
C ASP A 176 12.31 37.90 -8.90
N SER A 177 12.16 37.07 -9.92
CA SER A 177 10.89 36.94 -10.66
C SER A 177 9.81 36.07 -9.98
N PHE A 178 10.09 35.48 -8.82
CA PHE A 178 9.19 34.51 -8.14
C PHE A 178 8.17 35.12 -7.16
N VAL A 179 7.96 36.44 -7.15
CA VAL A 179 7.09 37.10 -6.15
C VAL A 179 5.59 36.81 -6.37
N LYS A 180 5.16 36.36 -7.56
CA LYS A 180 3.72 36.24 -7.90
C LYS A 180 3.02 34.92 -7.51
N LYS A 181 3.69 33.94 -6.90
CA LYS A 181 3.07 32.64 -6.54
C LYS A 181 2.58 32.51 -5.08
N ARG A 182 2.87 33.46 -4.18
CA ARG A 182 2.46 33.35 -2.77
C ARG A 182 0.98 33.66 -2.49
N ALA A 183 0.27 34.35 -3.38
CA ALA A 183 -1.14 34.68 -3.17
C ALA A 183 -2.08 33.45 -3.25
N ARG A 184 -1.68 32.36 -3.92
CA ARG A 184 -2.56 31.20 -4.12
C ARG A 184 -2.60 30.23 -2.93
N ILE A 185 -1.57 30.25 -2.08
CA ILE A 185 -1.47 29.34 -0.92
C ILE A 185 -2.36 29.81 0.23
N ASN A 186 -2.58 31.12 0.38
CA ASN A 186 -3.41 31.67 1.46
C ASN A 186 -4.91 31.34 1.30
N ARG A 187 -5.40 31.10 0.07
CA ARG A 187 -6.81 30.73 -0.17
C ARG A 187 -7.15 29.28 0.21
N LEU A 188 -6.17 28.38 0.29
CA LEU A 188 -6.42 26.99 0.68
C LEU A 188 -6.53 26.82 2.21
N GLY A 189 -5.87 27.70 2.98
CA GLY A 189 -5.91 27.67 4.45
C GLY A 189 -7.28 28.03 5.04
N GLU A 190 -8.04 28.92 4.38
CA GLU A 190 -9.37 29.33 4.87
C GLU A 190 -10.45 28.26 4.63
N PHE A 191 -10.32 27.46 3.56
CA PHE A 191 -11.25 26.36 3.27
C PHE A 191 -11.16 25.22 4.30
N ILE A 192 -9.97 24.94 4.82
CA ILE A 192 -9.76 23.90 5.84
C ILE A 192 -10.33 24.33 7.20
N LYS A 193 -10.27 25.63 7.54
CA LYS A 193 -10.86 26.14 8.78
C LYS A 193 -12.39 26.10 8.79
N GLN A 194 -13.06 26.24 7.64
CA GLN A 194 -14.52 26.15 7.58
C GLN A 194 -15.07 24.72 7.73
N GLN A 195 -14.28 23.69 7.39
CA GLN A 195 -14.72 22.30 7.59
C GLN A 195 -14.61 21.84 9.04
N SER A 196 -13.64 22.34 9.83
CA SER A 196 -13.47 21.87 11.22
C SER A 196 -14.56 22.35 12.18
N THR A 197 -15.33 23.38 11.83
CA THR A 197 -16.42 23.91 12.68
C THR A 197 -17.77 23.25 12.42
N ARG A 198 -17.93 22.40 11.40
CA ARG A 198 -19.23 21.77 11.07
C ARG A 198 -19.39 20.33 11.59
N GLU A 199 -18.33 19.66 12.02
CA GLU A 199 -18.39 18.25 12.43
C GLU A 199 -18.52 18.01 13.94
N SER A 200 -18.59 19.05 14.77
CA SER A 200 -18.67 18.92 16.23
C SER A 200 -20.08 18.72 16.80
N HIS A 201 -21.14 18.72 15.98
CA HIS A 201 -22.53 18.66 16.48
C HIS A 201 -23.31 17.36 16.22
N ALA A 202 -22.68 16.27 15.74
CA ALA A 202 -23.41 15.03 15.42
C ALA A 202 -22.93 13.76 16.16
N ARG A 203 -22.29 13.88 17.32
CA ARG A 203 -22.07 12.72 18.21
C ARG A 203 -23.25 12.51 19.14
N LYS A 204 -24.36 12.01 18.58
CA LYS A 204 -25.43 11.41 19.38
C LYS A 204 -24.88 10.12 20.00
N HIS A 205 -24.70 10.19 21.31
CA HIS A 205 -24.33 9.09 22.19
C HIS A 205 -25.34 7.95 22.02
N LEU A 206 -25.01 6.91 21.25
CA LEU A 206 -25.76 5.67 21.26
C LEU A 206 -25.39 4.92 22.53
N VAL A 207 -26.29 5.01 23.51
CA VAL A 207 -26.25 4.24 24.76
C VAL A 207 -26.24 2.74 24.41
N PRO A 208 -25.35 1.92 24.99
CA PRO A 208 -25.42 0.48 24.84
C PRO A 208 -26.75 -0.03 25.41
N LYS A 209 -27.58 -0.66 24.57
CA LYS A 209 -28.75 -1.43 25.01
C LYS A 209 -28.26 -2.52 25.97
N GLN A 210 -28.59 -2.37 27.25
CA GLN A 210 -28.52 -3.44 28.23
C GLN A 210 -29.56 -4.50 27.81
N TYR A 211 -29.09 -5.72 27.57
CA TYR A 211 -29.97 -6.88 27.45
C TYR A 211 -30.49 -7.28 28.84
N PRO A 212 -31.78 -7.63 28.99
CA PRO A 212 -32.28 -8.15 30.24
C PRO A 212 -31.60 -9.49 30.57
N ALA A 213 -31.20 -9.63 31.83
CA ALA A 213 -30.65 -10.86 32.39
C ALA A 213 -31.71 -11.96 32.31
N GLY A 214 -31.43 -13.00 31.52
CA GLY A 214 -32.18 -14.25 31.54
C GLY A 214 -31.78 -15.08 32.75
N ASP A 215 -32.80 -15.70 33.34
CA ASP A 215 -32.83 -16.61 34.50
C ASP A 215 -31.71 -17.68 34.51
N PRO A 216 -31.18 -18.06 35.69
CA PRO A 216 -30.21 -19.15 35.81
C PRO A 216 -30.95 -20.50 35.81
N GLY A 217 -31.00 -21.14 34.64
CA GLY A 217 -31.28 -22.57 34.54
C GLY A 217 -29.96 -23.35 34.64
N ASP A 218 -29.81 -24.10 35.73
CA ASP A 218 -28.69 -24.97 36.03
C ASP A 218 -28.31 -25.87 34.84
N ASN A 219 -27.08 -25.74 34.35
CA ASN A 219 -26.35 -26.80 33.66
C ASN A 219 -24.85 -26.58 33.87
N GLU A 220 -24.25 -27.50 34.63
CA GLU A 220 -22.83 -27.61 34.89
C GLU A 220 -22.08 -28.02 33.61
N GLU A 221 -21.14 -27.19 33.12
CA GLU A 221 -20.00 -27.61 32.28
C GLU A 221 -18.93 -26.51 32.15
N PRO A 222 -17.66 -26.85 31.83
CA PRO A 222 -16.49 -26.25 32.48
C PRO A 222 -16.07 -24.89 31.91
N SER A 223 -15.63 -24.05 32.83
CA SER A 223 -15.18 -22.67 32.63
C SER A 223 -13.98 -22.55 31.67
N CYS A 224 -14.20 -21.93 30.52
CA CYS A 224 -13.12 -21.26 29.76
C CYS A 224 -12.77 -19.92 30.43
N PRO A 225 -11.48 -19.60 30.67
CA PRO A 225 -11.10 -18.33 31.29
C PRO A 225 -11.36 -17.17 30.32
N ARG A 226 -12.34 -16.32 30.66
CA ARG A 226 -12.58 -15.04 29.99
C ARG A 226 -11.34 -14.16 30.12
N ARG A 227 -10.66 -13.87 29.00
CA ARG A 227 -9.64 -12.83 28.93
C ARG A 227 -10.31 -11.46 29.07
N VAL A 228 -10.05 -10.80 30.20
CA VAL A 228 -10.38 -9.40 30.44
C VAL A 228 -9.48 -8.55 29.54
N PHE A 229 -10.05 -7.93 28.52
CA PHE A 229 -9.36 -6.86 27.78
C PHE A 229 -9.43 -5.58 28.60
N THR A 230 -8.37 -5.29 29.35
CA THR A 230 -8.16 -3.95 29.90
C THR A 230 -7.89 -2.99 28.73
N ARG A 231 -8.79 -2.04 28.52
CA ARG A 231 -8.56 -0.92 27.59
C ARG A 231 -7.40 -0.10 28.16
N THR A 232 -6.25 -0.14 27.51
CA THR A 232 -5.15 0.77 27.80
C THR A 232 -5.54 2.18 27.38
N ASN A 233 -5.33 3.11 28.30
CA ASN A 233 -5.56 4.54 28.16
C ASN A 233 -4.93 5.07 26.86
N ALA A 234 -5.71 5.86 26.12
CA ALA A 234 -5.23 6.65 25.01
C ALA A 234 -4.21 7.67 25.53
N GLN A 235 -2.91 7.40 25.32
CA GLN A 235 -1.85 8.38 25.50
C GLN A 235 -1.97 9.42 24.39
N TYR A 236 -2.42 10.62 24.75
CA TYR A 236 -2.34 11.80 23.91
C TYR A 236 -0.87 12.18 23.72
N PHE A 237 -0.32 11.97 22.53
CA PHE A 237 0.93 12.60 22.11
C PHE A 237 0.65 14.07 21.80
N GLY A 238 0.67 14.92 22.84
CA GLY A 238 0.63 16.37 22.69
C GLY A 238 2.01 16.91 22.33
N ILE A 239 2.33 17.02 21.04
CA ILE A 239 3.47 17.81 20.55
C ILE A 239 2.97 19.22 20.25
N PHE A 240 2.68 20.00 21.29
CA PHE A 240 2.52 21.45 21.15
C PHE A 240 3.06 22.14 22.40
N CYS A 241 4.39 22.35 22.40
CA CYS A 241 5.02 23.37 23.23
C CYS A 241 4.58 24.74 22.71
N THR A 242 3.52 25.31 23.26
CA THR A 242 3.30 26.76 23.18
C THR A 242 3.84 27.36 24.48
N GLY A 243 4.99 28.02 24.36
CA GLY A 243 5.63 28.70 25.46
C GLY A 243 4.76 29.83 25.99
N LYS A 244 4.36 29.72 27.25
CA LYS A 244 4.02 30.88 28.09
C LYS A 244 5.04 30.91 29.22
N GLN A 245 5.84 31.97 29.24
CA GLN A 245 6.77 32.23 30.32
C GLN A 245 6.03 32.61 31.61
N PRO A 246 6.66 32.35 32.78
CA PRO A 246 6.05 32.56 34.09
C PRO A 246 6.05 34.05 34.45
N VAL A 247 4.92 34.55 34.95
CA VAL A 247 4.89 35.85 35.64
C VAL A 247 5.04 35.54 37.13
N ALA A 248 6.23 35.80 37.65
CA ALA A 248 6.47 35.93 39.08
C ALA A 248 5.73 37.18 39.58
N SER A 249 4.92 37.04 40.63
CA SER A 249 4.45 38.16 41.43
C SER A 249 4.83 37.90 42.88
N ALA A 250 5.85 38.63 43.33
CA ALA A 250 6.20 38.79 44.73
C ALA A 250 5.34 39.90 45.38
N ARG A 251 5.43 39.97 46.72
CA ARG A 251 4.93 40.99 47.68
C ARG A 251 3.55 40.68 48.30
N THR A 252 3.29 40.79 49.61
CA THR A 252 3.98 41.47 50.73
C THR A 252 3.55 40.86 52.08
N VAL A 253 4.43 41.05 53.06
CA VAL A 253 4.29 41.01 54.53
C VAL A 253 3.08 41.80 55.08
N CYS A 254 2.44 41.29 56.15
CA CYS A 254 1.96 41.96 57.39
C CYS A 254 1.92 40.84 58.46
N ILE A 255 2.79 40.79 59.48
CA ILE A 255 2.66 41.38 60.84
C ILE A 255 1.21 41.49 61.32
N ASP A 256 0.82 40.59 62.23
CA ASP A 256 0.54 40.86 63.65
C ASP A 256 0.77 39.57 64.48
#